data_AF-A0AA39GIT2-F1
#
_entry.id   AF-A0AA39GIT2-F1
#
_cell.length_a   1.000
_cell.length_b   1.000
_cell.length_c   1.000
_cell.angle_alpha   90.00
_cell.angle_beta   90.00
_cell.angle_gamma   90.00
#
_symmetry.space_group_name_H-M   'P 1'
#
loop_
_entity.id
_entity.type
_entity.pdbx_description
1 polymer ?
#
loop_
_entity_poly.entity_id
_entity_poly.type
_entity_poly.pdbx_seq_one_letter_code
_entity_poly.pdbx_strand_id
1 'polypeptide(L)'
;MDDVGLASVLEGSHRDDTPVASSPTRRRDGADSDTASSQKTKSKSGGFGFAAIREKASIQDRLIEKLLEQVIPADADNNGSDAPIIPDPGAPVFAQRPNFTIPTMSNNFRRFNARIGVVFIFQARALRLLAWRQPSHTLSFLAVYTFVCLDPYMLPVLPLVALLVGVLIPAFVARHPAPPKNTLSSEQGMGYSPRGPPLAPAATVRPVKELSKDFFRNMRDLQNCMDDFSRAHDKIVALLVPVTNFSDEAVSSALFLFLFAGGVFMSLTSHLLPWRFIFLLGGWAAVLSSHPHIAHLLAATHESHVHPHETVARGFVGNWIANDVILDSAPETREVEIFELQKMARDGSEWEPWVFSPSPYDPLSQPRIAGERPGGTRFFEDVLPPNGWEWSEKKWALDLWSREWVEERIITGVEVETEGERWVYDIWDEAQERTGVVDLAMDKTKPKTQKPSWEEGEDGVERRGDWRRRRWVRLVKRKVSTSAASA
;
A
#
# COMPACT_ATOMS: atom_id res chain seq x y z
N MET A 1 -23.00 -52.39 -26.25
CA MET A 1 -22.70 -51.96 -27.62
C MET A 1 -21.74 -50.79 -27.48
N ASP A 2 -20.42 -50.95 -27.47
CA ASP A 2 -19.59 -52.07 -27.90
C ASP A 2 -18.36 -52.24 -26.99
N ASP A 3 -17.96 -53.50 -26.88
CA ASP A 3 -16.72 -54.05 -26.33
C ASP A 3 -15.47 -53.57 -27.10
N VAL A 4 -14.30 -53.58 -26.45
CA VAL A 4 -13.15 -54.48 -26.76
C VAL A 4 -12.02 -54.20 -25.75
N GLY A 5 -11.61 -55.24 -25.01
CA GLY A 5 -10.35 -55.32 -24.29
C GLY A 5 -9.30 -56.17 -25.02
N LEU A 6 -8.06 -56.17 -24.51
CA LEU A 6 -6.90 -57.09 -24.68
C LEU A 6 -5.61 -56.27 -24.57
N ALA A 7 -4.46 -56.69 -24.02
CA ALA A 7 -4.03 -57.90 -23.34
C ALA A 7 -2.69 -57.60 -22.64
N SER A 8 -2.38 -58.39 -21.61
CA SER A 8 -1.10 -58.56 -20.94
C SER A 8 -0.01 -59.18 -21.85
N VAL A 9 1.26 -58.86 -21.61
CA VAL A 9 2.40 -59.78 -21.83
C VAL A 9 3.36 -59.72 -20.63
N LEU A 10 3.60 -60.91 -20.06
CA LEU A 10 4.60 -61.27 -19.05
C LEU A 10 5.74 -62.01 -19.75
N GLU A 11 7.00 -61.77 -19.36
CA GLU A 11 8.12 -62.74 -19.25
C GLU A 11 9.37 -61.95 -18.82
N GLY A 12 10.30 -62.38 -17.96
CA GLY A 12 10.64 -63.64 -17.31
C GLY A 12 12.12 -63.52 -16.91
N SER A 13 12.46 -63.51 -15.61
CA SER A 13 13.14 -64.59 -14.87
C SER A 13 14.68 -64.50 -14.73
N HIS A 14 15.13 -64.94 -13.53
CA HIS A 14 16.47 -65.34 -13.04
C HIS A 14 17.31 -64.29 -12.27
N ARG A 15 17.44 -64.42 -10.92
CA ARG A 15 18.31 -65.34 -10.11
C ARG A 15 19.79 -64.97 -10.26
N ASP A 16 20.66 -64.90 -9.27
CA ASP A 16 20.70 -65.40 -7.89
C ASP A 16 21.93 -64.76 -7.18
N ASP A 17 22.04 -65.00 -5.86
CA ASP A 17 23.26 -65.14 -5.06
C ASP A 17 23.98 -63.93 -4.44
N THR A 18 23.72 -63.79 -3.13
CA THR A 18 24.68 -63.43 -2.08
C THR A 18 25.97 -64.26 -2.13
N PRO A 19 27.08 -63.73 -1.59
CA PRO A 19 27.66 -64.44 -0.44
C PRO A 19 28.21 -63.54 0.69
N VAL A 20 28.48 -64.25 1.78
CA VAL A 20 28.91 -63.87 3.14
C VAL A 20 30.44 -64.00 3.28
N ALA A 21 30.98 -63.36 4.35
CA ALA A 21 32.32 -63.52 4.97
C ALA A 21 33.48 -62.81 4.22
N SER A 22 34.55 -62.32 4.86
CA SER A 22 35.23 -62.72 6.10
C SER A 22 36.22 -61.62 6.55
N SER A 23 36.40 -61.49 7.86
CA SER A 23 37.55 -60.83 8.51
C SER A 23 38.88 -61.51 8.16
N PRO A 24 40.01 -60.82 8.35
CA PRO A 24 41.12 -61.48 9.06
C PRO A 24 41.76 -60.61 10.14
N THR A 25 42.30 -61.32 11.14
CA THR A 25 43.04 -60.87 12.32
C THR A 25 44.53 -61.22 12.17
N ARG A 26 45.40 -60.57 12.96
CA ARG A 26 46.83 -60.82 13.30
C ARG A 26 47.81 -59.81 12.70
N ARG A 27 48.87 -59.30 13.38
CA ARG A 27 49.64 -59.61 14.62
C ARG A 27 50.43 -58.31 14.98
N ARG A 28 50.61 -57.92 16.26
CA ARG A 28 51.83 -58.05 17.14
C ARG A 28 53.11 -57.44 16.52
N ASP A 29 53.96 -56.60 17.15
CA ASP A 29 54.51 -56.48 18.52
C ASP A 29 54.98 -55.01 18.78
N GLY A 30 54.95 -54.45 20.00
CA GLY A 30 56.08 -54.35 20.98
C GLY A 30 56.41 -52.85 21.22
N ALA A 31 56.18 -52.26 22.40
CA ALA A 31 56.92 -52.27 23.68
C ALA A 31 57.82 -51.01 23.88
N ASP A 32 57.59 -50.33 25.03
CA ASP A 32 58.47 -49.42 25.83
C ASP A 32 58.96 -48.09 25.18
N SER A 33 59.15 -46.94 25.85
CA SER A 33 59.27 -46.54 27.27
C SER A 33 59.16 -45.01 27.44
N ASP A 34 58.67 -44.55 28.60
CA ASP A 34 59.16 -43.45 29.46
C ASP A 34 59.36 -41.97 29.00
N THR A 35 58.58 -41.11 29.69
CA THR A 35 59.01 -39.95 30.52
C THR A 35 59.35 -38.57 29.91
N ALA A 36 58.50 -37.61 30.30
CA ALA A 36 58.74 -36.20 30.69
C ALA A 36 59.17 -35.08 29.71
N SER A 37 58.41 -33.99 29.89
CA SER A 37 58.82 -32.57 29.96
C SER A 37 58.71 -31.67 28.72
N SER A 38 58.12 -30.51 29.00
CA SER A 38 57.85 -29.35 28.15
C SER A 38 59.06 -28.81 27.39
N GLN A 39 58.86 -28.41 26.13
CA GLN A 39 59.22 -27.07 25.65
C GLN A 39 58.60 -26.73 24.30
N LYS A 40 58.18 -25.46 24.19
CA LYS A 40 57.57 -24.80 23.03
C LYS A 40 58.51 -24.84 21.81
N THR A 41 58.00 -25.28 20.67
CA THR A 41 58.48 -24.85 19.35
C THR A 41 57.30 -24.45 18.47
N LYS A 42 57.36 -23.21 17.96
CA LYS A 42 56.45 -22.69 16.93
C LYS A 42 56.73 -23.44 15.63
N SER A 43 55.72 -24.06 15.03
CA SER A 43 55.73 -24.36 13.60
C SER A 43 54.39 -23.99 12.96
N LYS A 44 54.48 -23.27 11.84
CA LYS A 44 53.39 -22.94 10.93
C LYS A 44 52.90 -24.22 10.24
N SER A 45 51.60 -24.44 10.27
CA SER A 45 50.84 -25.32 9.36
C SER A 45 49.37 -25.24 9.81
N GLY A 46 48.34 -25.10 9.00
CA GLY A 46 48.18 -25.06 7.56
C GLY A 46 46.68 -24.83 7.35
N GLY A 47 46.32 -23.67 6.81
CA GLY A 47 44.94 -23.33 6.47
C GLY A 47 44.56 -24.03 5.16
N PHE A 48 44.00 -25.23 5.25
CA PHE A 48 43.37 -25.92 4.12
C PHE A 48 42.03 -26.48 4.60
N GLY A 49 40.99 -25.64 4.55
CA GLY A 49 39.63 -26.07 4.91
C GLY A 49 38.58 -24.96 4.85
N PHE A 50 38.97 -23.70 5.08
CA PHE A 50 38.02 -22.57 5.06
C PHE A 50 37.83 -21.94 3.67
N ALA A 51 38.81 -22.08 2.76
CA ALA A 51 38.71 -21.54 1.41
C ALA A 51 37.64 -22.29 0.58
N ALA A 52 37.64 -23.62 0.60
CA ALA A 52 36.69 -24.44 -0.18
C ALA A 52 35.22 -24.30 0.27
N ILE A 53 34.97 -23.98 1.56
CA ILE A 53 33.61 -23.72 2.07
C ILE A 53 33.16 -22.30 1.67
N ARG A 54 34.08 -21.32 1.69
CA ARG A 54 33.83 -19.96 1.17
C ARG A 54 33.61 -19.96 -0.35
N GLU A 55 34.31 -20.83 -1.07
CA GLU A 55 34.21 -20.97 -2.52
C GLU A 55 32.89 -21.63 -2.94
N LYS A 56 32.40 -22.63 -2.19
CA LYS A 56 31.08 -23.23 -2.42
C LYS A 56 29.91 -22.29 -2.11
N ALA A 57 30.03 -21.46 -1.07
CA ALA A 57 29.06 -20.39 -0.80
C ALA A 57 29.09 -19.30 -1.91
N SER A 58 30.28 -18.96 -2.40
CA SER A 58 30.50 -17.98 -3.50
C SER A 58 29.92 -18.41 -4.85
N ILE A 59 30.01 -19.68 -5.23
CA ILE A 59 29.47 -20.19 -6.50
C ILE A 59 27.93 -20.21 -6.47
N GLN A 60 27.35 -20.54 -5.32
CA GLN A 60 25.90 -20.50 -5.13
C GLN A 60 25.37 -19.07 -5.03
N ASP A 61 26.13 -18.17 -4.39
CA ASP A 61 25.86 -16.74 -4.38
C ASP A 61 25.84 -16.17 -5.81
N ARG A 62 26.77 -16.58 -6.68
CA ARG A 62 26.76 -16.22 -8.11
C ARG A 62 25.57 -16.78 -8.87
N LEU A 63 25.04 -17.95 -8.50
CA LEU A 63 23.85 -18.52 -9.14
C LEU A 63 22.57 -17.80 -8.73
N ILE A 64 22.45 -17.40 -7.46
CA ILE A 64 21.32 -16.60 -6.97
C ILE A 64 21.39 -15.18 -7.55
N GLU A 65 22.58 -14.59 -7.60
CA GLU A 65 22.83 -13.29 -8.23
C GLU A 65 22.51 -13.34 -9.74
N LYS A 66 22.91 -14.40 -10.45
CA LYS A 66 22.58 -14.60 -11.88
C LYS A 66 21.09 -14.87 -12.12
N LEU A 67 20.41 -15.57 -11.22
CA LEU A 67 18.96 -15.79 -11.30
C LEU A 67 18.17 -14.49 -11.00
N LEU A 68 18.68 -13.63 -10.13
CA LEU A 68 18.08 -12.31 -9.84
C LEU A 68 18.36 -11.29 -10.95
N GLU A 69 19.57 -11.29 -11.52
CA GLU A 69 19.92 -10.48 -12.70
C GLU A 69 19.07 -10.84 -13.93
N GLN A 70 18.70 -12.11 -14.11
CA GLN A 70 17.90 -12.56 -15.26
C GLN A 70 16.42 -12.13 -15.19
N VAL A 71 15.92 -11.70 -14.03
CA VAL A 71 14.51 -11.37 -13.79
C VAL A 71 14.24 -9.86 -13.82
N ILE A 72 15.28 -9.02 -13.85
CA ILE A 72 15.17 -7.56 -13.91
C ILE A 72 15.56 -7.11 -15.33
N PRO A 73 14.70 -6.35 -16.06
CA PRO A 73 15.06 -5.82 -17.38
C PRO A 73 16.37 -5.01 -17.30
N ALA A 74 17.25 -5.19 -18.28
CA ALA A 74 18.57 -4.55 -18.36
C ALA A 74 18.53 -3.01 -18.56
N ASP A 75 17.36 -2.39 -18.41
CA ASP A 75 17.11 -0.97 -18.67
C ASP A 75 16.95 -0.18 -17.36
N ALA A 76 17.81 -0.46 -16.38
CA ALA A 76 18.06 0.47 -15.30
C ALA A 76 19.34 1.23 -15.66
N ASP A 77 19.17 2.29 -16.45
CA ASP A 77 20.23 3.27 -16.72
C ASP A 77 20.95 3.63 -15.42
N ASN A 78 22.27 3.48 -15.47
CA ASN A 78 23.21 3.69 -14.37
C ASN A 78 23.42 5.19 -14.06
N ASN A 79 22.33 5.96 -14.00
CA ASN A 79 22.29 7.40 -13.71
C ASN A 79 21.61 7.71 -12.37
N GLY A 80 21.64 6.77 -11.42
CA GLY A 80 21.40 7.06 -10.01
C GLY A 80 22.69 7.57 -9.39
N SER A 81 22.79 8.90 -9.22
CA SER A 81 23.91 9.61 -8.58
C SER A 81 24.59 8.83 -7.46
N ASP A 82 25.84 8.42 -7.70
CA ASP A 82 26.79 7.84 -6.74
C ASP A 82 27.32 8.90 -5.74
N ALA A 83 26.45 9.82 -5.32
CA ALA A 83 26.76 10.81 -4.31
C ALA A 83 26.53 10.16 -2.93
N PRO A 84 27.53 10.15 -2.03
CA PRO A 84 27.29 9.77 -0.65
C PRO A 84 26.32 10.79 -0.06
N ILE A 85 25.07 10.38 0.16
CA ILE A 85 24.07 11.16 0.89
C ILE A 85 24.65 11.34 2.30
N ILE A 86 25.20 12.53 2.58
CA ILE A 86 25.57 12.94 3.93
C ILE A 86 24.30 12.81 4.76
N PRO A 87 24.28 12.00 5.84
CA PRO A 87 23.08 11.84 6.65
C PRO A 87 22.67 13.20 7.19
N ASP A 88 21.55 13.74 6.70
CA ASP A 88 20.97 14.95 7.25
C ASP A 88 20.48 14.62 8.67
N PRO A 89 21.06 15.23 9.73
CA PRO A 89 20.76 14.86 11.12
C PRO A 89 19.29 15.04 11.51
N GLY A 90 18.52 15.79 10.72
CA GLY A 90 17.08 16.02 10.91
C GLY A 90 16.16 15.15 10.06
N ALA A 91 16.69 14.37 9.11
CA ALA A 91 15.85 13.56 8.23
C ALA A 91 15.24 12.37 8.99
N PRO A 92 13.96 12.04 8.76
CA PRO A 92 13.32 10.88 9.37
C PRO A 92 14.11 9.62 9.05
N VAL A 93 14.22 8.68 10.01
CA VAL A 93 15.00 7.43 9.91
C VAL A 93 14.71 6.63 8.61
N PHE A 94 13.55 6.82 8.01
CA PHE A 94 13.17 6.22 6.73
C PHE A 94 13.95 6.79 5.52
N ALA A 95 14.28 8.07 5.52
CA ALA A 95 15.06 8.74 4.47
C ALA A 95 16.56 8.42 4.54
N GLN A 96 17.03 7.86 5.66
CA GLN A 96 18.42 7.42 5.85
C GLN A 96 18.66 5.97 5.40
N ARG A 97 17.65 5.29 4.84
CA ARG A 97 17.79 3.90 4.38
C ARG A 97 18.64 3.84 3.10
N PRO A 98 19.56 2.87 2.97
CA PRO A 98 20.40 2.76 1.79
C PRO A 98 19.57 2.52 0.53
N ASN A 99 20.05 3.04 -0.60
CA ASN A 99 19.45 2.80 -1.92
C ASN A 99 19.38 1.31 -2.24
N PHE A 100 18.39 0.92 -3.05
CA PHE A 100 18.19 -0.47 -3.44
C PHE A 100 19.40 -0.99 -4.22
N THR A 101 19.99 -2.07 -3.73
CA THR A 101 21.07 -2.79 -4.41
C THR A 101 20.86 -4.29 -4.26
N ILE A 102 21.05 -5.05 -5.35
CA ILE A 102 20.82 -6.51 -5.36
C ILE A 102 21.66 -7.24 -4.30
N PRO A 103 22.95 -6.90 -4.08
CA PRO A 103 23.75 -7.56 -3.04
C PRO A 103 23.24 -7.29 -1.62
N THR A 104 22.71 -6.09 -1.35
CA THR A 104 22.14 -5.78 -0.02
C THR A 104 20.81 -6.50 0.19
N MET A 105 19.97 -6.61 -0.85
CA MET A 105 18.73 -7.39 -0.82
C MET A 105 19.02 -8.87 -0.53
N SER A 106 19.97 -9.47 -1.23
CA SER A 106 20.38 -10.86 -1.01
C SER A 106 20.91 -11.09 0.41
N ASN A 107 21.77 -10.21 0.92
CA ASN A 107 22.28 -10.29 2.28
C ASN A 107 21.16 -10.14 3.34
N ASN A 108 20.23 -9.21 3.11
CA ASN A 108 19.07 -9.01 3.97
C ASN A 108 18.12 -10.23 3.95
N PHE A 109 17.89 -10.82 2.77
CA PHE A 109 17.10 -12.03 2.61
C PHE A 109 17.71 -13.21 3.37
N ARG A 110 19.01 -13.47 3.27
CA ARG A 110 19.68 -14.54 4.03
C ARG A 110 19.52 -14.34 5.54
N ARG A 111 19.76 -13.10 6.01
CA ARG A 111 19.60 -12.73 7.43
C ARG A 111 18.16 -12.91 7.92
N PHE A 112 17.18 -12.57 7.10
CA PHE A 112 15.76 -12.75 7.39
C PHE A 112 15.39 -14.23 7.43
N ASN A 113 15.71 -14.99 6.38
CA ASN A 113 15.40 -16.42 6.25
C ASN A 113 16.04 -17.26 7.37
N ALA A 114 17.22 -16.87 7.85
CA ALA A 114 17.90 -17.52 8.98
C ALA A 114 17.20 -17.31 10.34
N ARG A 115 16.30 -16.32 10.46
CA ARG A 115 15.61 -15.97 11.73
C ARG A 115 14.10 -16.22 11.70
N ILE A 116 13.47 -16.14 10.53
CA ILE A 116 12.01 -16.22 10.37
C ILE A 116 11.41 -17.58 10.80
N GLY A 117 12.21 -18.65 10.86
CA GLY A 117 11.71 -20.00 11.19
C GLY A 117 10.94 -20.10 12.51
N VAL A 118 11.23 -19.26 13.52
CA VAL A 118 10.45 -19.23 14.77
C VAL A 118 9.00 -18.83 14.52
N VAL A 119 8.77 -17.90 13.60
CA VAL A 119 7.43 -17.43 13.22
C VAL A 119 6.68 -18.54 12.49
N PHE A 120 7.32 -19.27 11.56
CA PHE A 120 6.69 -20.40 10.88
C PHE A 120 6.35 -21.55 11.82
N ILE A 121 7.19 -21.81 12.83
CA ILE A 121 6.87 -22.80 13.88
C ILE A 121 5.66 -22.35 14.70
N PHE A 122 5.57 -21.06 15.03
CA PHE A 122 4.41 -20.48 15.72
C PHE A 122 3.15 -20.60 14.85
N GLN A 123 3.20 -20.19 13.58
CA GLN A 123 2.11 -20.32 12.61
C GLN A 123 1.64 -21.78 12.51
N ALA A 124 2.55 -22.73 12.34
CA ALA A 124 2.20 -24.16 12.27
C ALA A 124 1.61 -24.70 13.59
N ARG A 125 1.98 -24.16 14.75
CA ARG A 125 1.35 -24.50 16.03
C ARG A 125 -0.06 -23.90 16.13
N ALA A 126 -0.24 -22.65 15.74
CA ALA A 126 -1.54 -21.99 15.70
C ALA A 126 -2.52 -22.69 14.74
N LEU A 127 -2.07 -23.03 13.52
CA LEU A 127 -2.88 -23.79 12.56
C LEU A 127 -3.27 -25.17 13.09
N ARG A 128 -2.35 -25.88 13.76
CA ARG A 128 -2.68 -27.19 14.38
C ARG A 128 -3.66 -27.06 15.53
N LEU A 129 -3.58 -25.97 16.30
CA LEU A 129 -4.51 -25.66 17.38
C LEU A 129 -5.92 -25.39 16.82
N LEU A 130 -6.03 -24.58 15.78
CA LEU A 130 -7.30 -24.25 15.14
C LEU A 130 -7.88 -25.42 14.34
N ALA A 131 -7.04 -26.29 13.78
CA ALA A 131 -7.47 -27.49 13.05
C ALA A 131 -7.81 -28.70 13.95
N TRP A 132 -7.96 -28.50 15.27
CA TRP A 132 -8.35 -29.53 16.24
C TRP A 132 -7.49 -30.81 16.24
N ARG A 133 -6.21 -30.71 15.85
CA ARG A 133 -5.31 -31.88 15.78
C ARG A 133 -5.12 -32.55 17.15
N GLN A 134 -5.07 -31.74 18.21
CA GLN A 134 -5.01 -32.18 19.59
C GLN A 134 -6.13 -31.46 20.36
N PRO A 135 -7.30 -32.08 20.53
CA PRO A 135 -8.48 -31.40 21.06
C PRO A 135 -8.27 -30.89 22.49
N SER A 136 -7.43 -31.56 23.29
CA SER A 136 -7.06 -31.11 24.63
C SER A 136 -6.42 -29.71 24.60
N HIS A 137 -5.49 -29.45 23.69
CA HIS A 137 -4.84 -28.14 23.57
C HIS A 137 -5.81 -27.06 23.07
N THR A 138 -6.67 -27.39 22.11
CA THR A 138 -7.70 -26.46 21.59
C THR A 138 -8.72 -26.12 22.68
N LEU A 139 -9.17 -27.10 23.47
CA LEU A 139 -10.06 -26.87 24.60
C LEU A 139 -9.41 -26.08 25.73
N SER A 140 -8.14 -26.32 26.05
CA SER A 140 -7.39 -25.49 27.01
C SER A 140 -7.28 -24.03 26.53
N PHE A 141 -7.04 -23.82 25.23
CA PHE A 141 -7.04 -22.49 24.63
C PHE A 141 -8.43 -21.83 24.72
N LEU A 142 -9.49 -22.55 24.38
CA LEU A 142 -10.88 -22.08 24.50
C LEU A 142 -11.28 -21.77 25.95
N ALA A 143 -10.80 -22.54 26.92
CA ALA A 143 -11.01 -22.25 28.33
C ALA A 143 -10.36 -20.92 28.72
N VAL A 144 -9.09 -20.69 28.35
CA VAL A 144 -8.42 -19.41 28.59
C VAL A 144 -9.14 -18.27 27.85
N TYR A 145 -9.54 -18.47 26.60
CA TYR A 145 -10.32 -17.52 25.83
C TYR A 145 -11.66 -17.17 26.51
N THR A 146 -12.32 -18.17 27.10
CA THR A 146 -13.56 -17.99 27.85
C THR A 146 -13.36 -17.09 29.06
N PHE A 147 -12.29 -17.32 29.84
CA PHE A 147 -11.95 -16.44 30.96
C PHE A 147 -11.69 -15.00 30.52
N VAL A 148 -11.03 -14.81 29.39
CA VAL A 148 -10.72 -13.46 28.85
C VAL A 148 -11.97 -12.74 28.35
N CYS A 149 -12.89 -13.45 27.69
CA CYS A 149 -14.15 -12.85 27.23
C CYS A 149 -15.10 -12.53 28.40
N LEU A 150 -15.11 -13.40 29.41
CA LEU A 150 -15.88 -13.15 30.62
C LEU A 150 -15.25 -12.03 31.44
N ASP A 151 -13.94 -11.98 31.63
CA ASP A 151 -13.29 -10.90 32.39
C ASP A 151 -12.19 -10.20 31.57
N PRO A 152 -12.54 -9.13 30.83
CA PRO A 152 -11.59 -8.44 29.97
C PRO A 152 -10.46 -7.73 30.74
N TYR A 153 -10.60 -7.50 32.05
CA TYR A 153 -9.53 -6.93 32.88
C TYR A 153 -8.30 -7.86 32.99
N MET A 154 -8.41 -9.12 32.56
CA MET A 154 -7.29 -10.06 32.47
C MET A 154 -6.38 -9.84 31.25
N LEU A 155 -6.80 -9.04 30.26
CA LEU A 155 -6.01 -8.78 29.04
C LEU A 155 -4.60 -8.23 29.31
N PRO A 156 -4.39 -7.25 30.22
CA PRO A 156 -3.06 -6.76 30.56
C PRO A 156 -2.19 -7.79 31.30
N VAL A 157 -2.81 -8.77 31.97
CA VAL A 157 -2.10 -9.82 32.73
C VAL A 157 -1.59 -10.93 31.82
N LEU A 158 -2.33 -11.25 30.74
CA LEU A 158 -1.94 -12.27 29.76
C LEU A 158 -0.52 -12.16 29.21
N PRO A 159 -0.01 -11.00 28.74
CA PRO A 159 1.36 -10.92 28.24
C PRO A 159 2.41 -11.21 29.32
N LEU A 160 2.14 -10.84 30.59
CA LEU A 160 3.03 -11.15 31.72
C LEU A 160 3.07 -12.66 31.98
N VAL A 161 1.90 -13.32 32.00
CA VAL A 161 1.81 -14.78 32.16
C VAL A 161 2.45 -15.50 30.98
N ALA A 162 2.24 -15.03 29.75
CA ALA A 162 2.85 -15.60 28.56
C ALA A 162 4.38 -15.45 28.57
N LEU A 163 4.91 -14.31 29.04
CA LEU A 163 6.35 -14.12 29.22
C LEU A 163 6.91 -15.07 30.27
N LEU A 164 6.22 -15.21 31.42
CA LEU A 164 6.64 -16.11 32.49
C LEU A 164 6.63 -17.57 32.02
N VAL A 165 5.50 -18.06 31.53
CA VAL A 165 5.30 -19.48 31.18
C VAL A 165 5.92 -19.86 29.84
N GLY A 166 5.88 -18.96 28.85
CA GLY A 166 6.35 -19.24 27.50
C GLY A 166 7.84 -18.95 27.27
N VAL A 167 8.44 -18.02 28.02
CA VAL A 167 9.84 -17.60 27.82
C VAL A 167 10.69 -17.89 29.05
N LEU A 168 10.34 -17.32 30.22
CA LEU A 168 11.21 -17.36 31.39
C LEU A 168 11.30 -18.74 32.02
N ILE A 169 10.19 -19.46 32.21
CA ILE A 169 10.19 -20.82 32.77
C ILE A 169 10.97 -21.79 31.86
N PRO A 170 10.70 -21.86 30.53
CA PRO A 170 11.47 -22.73 29.64
C PRO A 170 12.95 -22.34 29.57
N ALA A 171 13.28 -21.05 29.57
CA ALA A 171 14.67 -20.59 29.59
C ALA A 171 15.38 -20.96 30.91
N PHE A 172 14.67 -20.91 32.04
CA PHE A 172 15.18 -21.33 33.34
C PHE A 172 15.42 -22.84 33.38
N VAL A 173 14.46 -23.65 32.94
CA VAL A 173 14.59 -25.12 32.87
C VAL A 173 15.69 -25.55 31.89
N ALA A 174 15.86 -24.85 30.77
CA ALA A 174 16.96 -25.11 29.84
C ALA A 174 18.34 -24.82 30.46
N ARG A 175 18.42 -23.87 31.41
CA ARG A 175 19.64 -23.52 32.14
C ARG A 175 19.91 -24.46 33.32
N HIS A 176 18.85 -24.98 33.94
CA HIS A 176 18.89 -25.92 35.07
C HIS A 176 18.13 -27.22 34.70
N PRO A 177 18.67 -28.07 33.81
CA PRO A 177 18.01 -29.31 33.45
C PRO A 177 17.87 -30.25 34.65
N ALA A 178 16.78 -31.04 34.66
CA ALA A 178 16.63 -32.11 35.63
C ALA A 178 17.80 -33.12 35.51
N PRO A 179 18.23 -33.74 36.62
CA PRO A 179 19.30 -34.73 36.59
C PRO A 179 18.94 -35.87 35.61
N PRO A 180 19.91 -36.37 34.84
CA PRO A 180 19.66 -37.39 33.83
C PRO A 180 19.02 -38.63 34.47
N LYS A 181 18.04 -39.20 33.76
CA LYS A 181 17.45 -40.50 34.09
C LYS A 181 18.59 -41.53 34.13
N ASN A 182 18.68 -42.31 35.22
CA ASN A 182 19.76 -43.26 35.59
C ASN A 182 20.77 -42.75 36.64
N THR A 183 20.47 -41.65 37.34
CA THR A 183 21.22 -41.24 38.54
C THR A 183 20.50 -41.73 39.79
N LEU A 184 21.22 -42.07 40.88
CA LEU A 184 20.62 -42.52 42.15
C LEU A 184 19.55 -41.55 42.68
N SER A 185 19.73 -40.26 42.40
CA SER A 185 18.79 -39.17 42.70
C SER A 185 17.47 -39.25 41.91
N SER A 186 17.48 -39.83 40.70
CA SER A 186 16.29 -40.04 39.87
C SER A 186 15.47 -41.27 40.30
N GLU A 187 16.10 -42.30 40.85
CA GLU A 187 15.42 -43.51 41.34
C GLU A 187 14.83 -43.35 42.75
N GLN A 188 15.44 -42.49 43.58
CA GLN A 188 14.95 -42.18 44.93
C GLN A 188 13.77 -41.21 44.96
N GLY A 189 13.19 -40.83 43.81
CA GLY A 189 12.05 -39.91 43.74
C GLY A 189 12.36 -38.51 44.28
N MET A 190 13.63 -38.12 44.41
CA MET A 190 14.00 -36.77 44.82
C MET A 190 13.57 -35.81 43.70
N GLY A 191 12.55 -35.01 43.99
CA GLY A 191 11.99 -34.04 43.06
C GLY A 191 13.02 -33.07 42.49
N TYR A 192 12.67 -32.46 41.35
CA TYR A 192 13.47 -31.44 40.68
C TYR A 192 13.93 -30.36 41.68
N SER A 193 15.24 -30.30 41.96
CA SER A 193 15.84 -29.30 42.83
C SER A 193 16.75 -28.40 41.99
N PRO A 194 16.34 -27.16 41.68
CA PRO A 194 17.14 -26.22 40.90
C PRO A 194 18.23 -25.51 41.73
N ARG A 195 18.50 -25.97 42.96
CA ARG A 195 19.49 -25.34 43.85
C ARG A 195 20.91 -25.65 43.36
N GLY A 196 21.62 -24.63 42.87
CA GLY A 196 23.02 -24.74 42.47
C GLY A 196 23.44 -23.74 41.39
N PRO A 197 24.73 -23.71 41.03
CA PRO A 197 25.21 -22.92 39.91
C PRO A 197 24.57 -23.39 38.58
N PRO A 198 24.46 -22.52 37.57
CA PRO A 198 23.86 -22.86 36.28
C PRO A 198 24.64 -23.98 35.58
N LEU A 199 23.93 -25.05 35.19
CA LEU A 199 24.53 -26.26 34.60
C LEU A 199 24.73 -26.14 33.09
N ALA A 200 23.93 -25.32 32.40
CA ALA A 200 23.99 -25.13 30.95
C ALA A 200 24.22 -23.65 30.59
N PRO A 201 24.85 -23.37 29.43
CA PRO A 201 24.99 -22.01 28.93
C PRO A 201 23.61 -21.40 28.61
N ALA A 202 23.52 -20.07 28.68
CA ALA A 202 22.27 -19.37 28.36
C ALA A 202 21.80 -19.70 26.94
N ALA A 203 20.56 -20.17 26.81
CA ALA A 203 19.97 -20.50 25.52
C ALA A 203 19.83 -19.22 24.68
N THR A 204 20.62 -19.11 23.61
CA THR A 204 20.49 -18.04 22.61
C THR A 204 19.83 -18.61 21.36
N VAL A 205 18.82 -17.91 20.82
CA VAL A 205 18.22 -18.25 19.52
C VAL A 205 19.28 -17.94 18.47
N ARG A 206 20.09 -18.94 18.11
CA ARG A 206 21.09 -18.79 17.08
C ARG A 206 20.39 -18.75 15.72
N PRO A 207 20.79 -17.83 14.82
CA PRO A 207 20.30 -17.87 13.45
C PRO A 207 20.62 -19.25 12.87
N VAL A 208 19.67 -19.78 12.12
CA VAL A 208 19.81 -21.06 11.42
C VAL A 208 21.03 -20.97 10.50
N LYS A 209 21.86 -22.02 10.49
CA LYS A 209 23.04 -22.06 9.62
C LYS A 209 22.59 -21.93 8.16
N GLU A 210 23.25 -21.05 7.42
CA GLU A 210 23.05 -20.90 5.98
C GLU A 210 23.24 -22.28 5.30
N LEU A 211 22.37 -22.61 4.35
CA LEU A 211 22.35 -23.90 3.63
C LEU A 211 22.00 -25.14 4.48
N SER A 212 21.53 -24.98 5.71
CA SER A 212 20.97 -26.10 6.48
C SER A 212 19.60 -26.56 5.96
N LYS A 213 19.17 -27.77 6.34
CA LYS A 213 17.83 -28.27 6.03
C LYS A 213 16.72 -27.32 6.48
N ASP A 214 16.87 -26.71 7.66
CA ASP A 214 15.90 -25.76 8.19
C ASP A 214 15.92 -24.43 7.42
N PHE A 215 17.07 -24.02 6.89
CA PHE A 215 17.17 -22.85 6.01
C PHE A 215 16.36 -23.04 4.72
N PHE A 216 16.46 -24.21 4.08
CA PHE A 216 15.67 -24.55 2.89
C PHE A 216 14.18 -24.74 3.20
N ARG A 217 13.85 -25.28 4.38
CA ARG A 217 12.45 -25.37 4.84
C ARG A 217 11.84 -23.97 5.01
N ASN A 218 12.54 -23.06 5.69
CA ASN A 218 12.09 -21.68 5.84
C ASN A 218 11.93 -20.99 4.48
N MET A 219 12.82 -21.27 3.51
CA MET A 219 12.73 -20.72 2.16
C MET A 219 11.47 -21.18 1.43
N ARG A 220 11.10 -22.47 1.56
CA ARG A 220 9.84 -23.00 1.02
C ARG A 220 8.63 -22.36 1.69
N ASP A 221 8.64 -22.28 3.03
CA ASP A 221 7.53 -21.71 3.78
C ASP A 221 7.34 -20.21 3.45
N LEU A 222 8.45 -19.50 3.20
CA LEU A 222 8.45 -18.11 2.74
C LEU A 222 7.85 -17.96 1.33
N GLN A 223 8.20 -18.84 0.39
CA GLN A 223 7.60 -18.86 -0.96
C GLN A 223 6.08 -19.04 -0.88
N ASN A 224 5.61 -20.03 -0.10
CA ASN A 224 4.18 -20.26 0.08
C ASN A 224 3.49 -19.05 0.72
N CYS A 225 4.12 -18.43 1.72
CA CYS A 225 3.57 -17.23 2.36
C CYS A 225 3.46 -16.04 1.41
N MET A 226 4.37 -15.91 0.44
CA MET A 226 4.30 -14.87 -0.60
C MET A 226 3.13 -15.11 -1.57
N ASP A 227 2.89 -16.36 -1.96
CA ASP A 227 1.73 -16.74 -2.78
C ASP A 227 0.41 -16.55 -2.01
N ASP A 228 0.35 -17.02 -0.76
CA ASP A 228 -0.80 -16.87 0.12
C ASP A 228 -1.17 -15.39 0.33
N PHE A 229 -0.17 -14.53 0.55
CA PHE A 229 -0.38 -13.09 0.68
C PHE A 229 -0.98 -12.49 -0.59
N SER A 230 -0.44 -12.84 -1.76
CA SER A 230 -0.90 -12.30 -3.05
C SER A 230 -2.33 -12.73 -3.33
N ARG A 231 -2.65 -14.02 -3.16
CA ARG A 231 -4.03 -14.54 -3.31
C ARG A 231 -5.00 -13.90 -2.32
N ALA A 232 -4.58 -13.70 -1.07
CA ALA A 232 -5.42 -13.07 -0.05
C ALA A 232 -5.68 -11.60 -0.41
N HIS A 233 -4.66 -10.87 -0.83
CA HIS A 233 -4.76 -9.49 -1.29
C HIS A 233 -5.72 -9.38 -2.49
N ASP A 234 -5.53 -10.20 -3.53
CA ASP A 234 -6.37 -10.16 -4.73
C ASP A 234 -7.83 -10.50 -4.41
N LYS A 235 -8.07 -11.45 -3.50
CA LYS A 235 -9.41 -11.77 -3.02
C LYS A 235 -10.04 -10.63 -2.22
N ILE A 236 -9.27 -9.96 -1.34
CA ILE A 236 -9.75 -8.78 -0.61
C ILE A 236 -10.08 -7.66 -1.60
N VAL A 237 -9.22 -7.41 -2.58
CA VAL A 237 -9.43 -6.40 -3.62
C VAL A 237 -10.69 -6.72 -4.42
N ALA A 238 -10.85 -7.96 -4.89
CA ALA A 238 -12.03 -8.37 -5.66
C ALA A 238 -13.34 -8.25 -4.87
N LEU A 239 -13.30 -8.40 -3.54
CA LEU A 239 -14.49 -8.30 -2.69
C LEU A 239 -14.78 -6.87 -2.23
N LEU A 240 -13.76 -6.10 -1.86
CA LEU A 240 -13.92 -4.76 -1.28
C LEU A 240 -13.93 -3.66 -2.34
N VAL A 241 -13.06 -3.70 -3.35
CA VAL A 241 -12.90 -2.58 -4.29
C VAL A 241 -14.20 -2.28 -5.07
N PRO A 242 -14.94 -3.26 -5.60
CA PRO A 242 -16.18 -2.95 -6.32
C PRO A 242 -17.20 -2.22 -5.44
N VAL A 243 -17.29 -2.58 -4.16
CA VAL A 243 -18.28 -2.02 -3.22
C VAL A 243 -17.81 -0.73 -2.53
N THR A 244 -16.50 -0.47 -2.42
CA THR A 244 -15.96 0.74 -1.75
C THR A 244 -15.48 1.82 -2.71
N ASN A 245 -15.12 1.49 -3.95
CA ASN A 245 -14.57 2.44 -4.93
C ASN A 245 -15.64 3.20 -5.72
N PHE A 246 -16.93 3.08 -5.35
CA PHE A 246 -18.05 3.71 -6.08
C PHE A 246 -18.07 3.36 -7.58
N SER A 247 -17.58 2.15 -7.92
CA SER A 247 -17.61 1.65 -9.30
C SER A 247 -19.04 1.43 -9.80
N ASP A 248 -19.90 0.95 -8.90
CA ASP A 248 -21.35 1.03 -9.00
C ASP A 248 -21.80 2.02 -7.91
N GLU A 249 -22.07 3.25 -8.32
CA GLU A 249 -22.39 4.35 -7.42
C GLU A 249 -23.65 4.04 -6.59
N ALA A 250 -24.60 3.29 -7.15
CA ALA A 250 -25.84 2.93 -6.47
C ALA A 250 -25.57 1.94 -5.33
N VAL A 251 -24.82 0.87 -5.62
CA VAL A 251 -24.47 -0.15 -4.61
C VAL A 251 -23.59 0.42 -3.51
N SER A 252 -22.56 1.21 -3.87
CA SER A 252 -21.66 1.83 -2.89
C SER A 252 -22.38 2.86 -2.02
N SER A 253 -23.30 3.65 -2.58
CA SER A 253 -24.09 4.63 -1.82
C SER A 253 -25.08 3.96 -0.87
N ALA A 254 -25.75 2.89 -1.33
CA ALA A 254 -26.62 2.09 -0.46
C ALA A 254 -25.84 1.49 0.72
N LEU A 255 -24.66 0.90 0.45
CA LEU A 255 -23.78 0.36 1.49
C LEU A 255 -23.35 1.46 2.48
N PHE A 256 -22.98 2.64 1.98
CA PHE A 256 -22.62 3.79 2.82
C PHE A 256 -23.76 4.19 3.76
N LEU A 257 -24.99 4.33 3.24
CA LEU A 257 -26.15 4.69 4.05
C LEU A 257 -26.45 3.63 5.12
N PHE A 258 -26.41 2.34 4.77
CA PHE A 258 -26.59 1.26 5.73
C PHE A 258 -25.51 1.23 6.81
N LEU A 259 -24.24 1.42 6.44
CA LEU A 259 -23.14 1.48 7.40
C LEU A 259 -23.25 2.70 8.31
N PHE A 260 -23.64 3.86 7.77
CA PHE A 260 -23.84 5.07 8.55
C PHE A 260 -24.99 4.92 9.55
N ALA A 261 -26.16 4.50 9.07
CA ALA A 261 -27.33 4.26 9.92
C ALA A 261 -27.05 3.15 10.96
N GLY A 262 -26.38 2.07 10.54
CA GLY A 262 -25.94 0.99 11.43
C GLY A 262 -24.94 1.47 12.48
N GLY A 263 -24.03 2.37 12.14
CA GLY A 263 -23.10 3.00 13.07
C GLY A 263 -23.80 3.86 14.12
N VAL A 264 -24.77 4.69 13.68
CA VAL A 264 -25.61 5.48 14.60
C VAL A 264 -26.41 4.57 15.52
N PHE A 265 -27.06 3.54 14.97
CA PHE A 265 -27.84 2.58 15.74
C PHE A 265 -26.97 1.84 16.76
N MET A 266 -25.82 1.29 16.34
CA MET A 266 -24.88 0.60 17.23
C MET A 266 -24.35 1.50 18.33
N SER A 267 -24.09 2.78 18.06
CA SER A 267 -23.67 3.74 19.08
C SER A 267 -24.73 3.90 20.18
N LEU A 268 -26.00 3.99 19.79
CA LEU A 268 -27.13 4.11 20.72
C LEU A 268 -27.37 2.81 21.50
N THR A 269 -27.32 1.65 20.83
CA THR A 269 -27.65 0.35 21.42
C THR A 269 -26.45 -0.37 22.03
N SER A 270 -25.24 0.18 21.95
CA SER A 270 -24.01 -0.48 22.41
C SER A 270 -24.09 -0.94 23.87
N HIS A 271 -24.73 -0.16 24.74
CA HIS A 271 -24.88 -0.48 26.16
C HIS A 271 -25.87 -1.64 26.43
N LEU A 272 -26.79 -1.92 25.51
CA LEU A 272 -27.75 -3.03 25.61
C LEU A 272 -27.13 -4.35 25.17
N LEU A 273 -26.06 -4.30 24.37
CA LEU A 273 -25.42 -5.46 23.80
C LEU A 273 -24.47 -6.12 24.81
N PRO A 274 -24.67 -7.40 25.14
CA PRO A 274 -23.78 -8.13 26.02
C PRO A 274 -22.47 -8.52 25.29
N TRP A 275 -21.60 -7.55 25.03
CA TRP A 275 -20.36 -7.72 24.25
C TRP A 275 -19.50 -8.90 24.72
N ARG A 276 -19.43 -9.13 26.05
CA ARG A 276 -18.73 -10.27 26.66
C ARG A 276 -19.19 -11.62 26.10
N PHE A 277 -20.51 -11.81 26.02
CA PHE A 277 -21.11 -13.04 25.52
C PHE A 277 -21.08 -13.11 23.99
N ILE A 278 -21.19 -11.97 23.30
CA ILE A 278 -21.07 -11.91 21.83
C ILE A 278 -19.68 -12.35 21.40
N PHE A 279 -18.62 -11.80 22.00
CA PHE A 279 -17.25 -12.23 21.70
C PHE A 279 -17.01 -13.68 22.10
N LEU A 280 -17.51 -14.11 23.27
CA LEU A 280 -17.40 -15.50 23.70
C LEU A 280 -18.02 -16.46 22.67
N LEU A 281 -19.30 -16.28 22.35
CA LEU A 281 -20.02 -17.16 21.43
C LEU A 281 -19.43 -17.07 20.02
N GLY A 282 -19.07 -15.88 19.55
CA GLY A 282 -18.45 -15.66 18.25
C GLY A 282 -17.09 -16.36 18.12
N GLY A 283 -16.21 -16.23 19.11
CA GLY A 283 -14.92 -16.91 19.09
C GLY A 283 -15.04 -18.43 19.21
N TRP A 284 -15.97 -18.93 20.04
CA TRP A 284 -16.28 -20.36 20.09
C TRP A 284 -16.81 -20.88 18.75
N ALA A 285 -17.75 -20.17 18.13
CA ALA A 285 -18.29 -20.54 16.83
C ALA A 285 -17.21 -20.56 15.73
N ALA A 286 -16.30 -19.58 15.72
CA ALA A 286 -15.20 -19.50 14.76
C ALA A 286 -14.19 -20.65 14.91
N VAL A 287 -13.86 -21.05 16.15
CA VAL A 287 -12.96 -22.19 16.36
C VAL A 287 -13.68 -23.52 16.10
N LEU A 288 -14.96 -23.63 16.46
CA LEU A 288 -15.77 -24.82 16.16
C LEU A 288 -15.99 -25.02 14.66
N SER A 289 -16.20 -23.96 13.89
CA SER A 289 -16.34 -24.06 12.43
C SER A 289 -15.07 -24.59 11.75
N SER A 290 -13.92 -24.44 12.39
CA SER A 290 -12.62 -24.99 11.95
C SER A 290 -12.44 -26.48 12.28
N HIS A 291 -13.37 -27.11 13.00
CA HIS A 291 -13.33 -28.55 13.28
C HIS A 291 -13.63 -29.35 12.01
N PRO A 292 -12.83 -30.37 11.62
CA PRO A 292 -12.97 -31.03 10.31
C PRO A 292 -14.37 -31.60 10.05
N HIS A 293 -14.99 -32.21 11.05
CA HIS A 293 -16.35 -32.74 10.90
C HIS A 293 -17.41 -31.63 10.74
N ILE A 294 -17.27 -30.54 11.49
CA ILE A 294 -18.21 -29.41 11.45
C ILE A 294 -18.02 -28.62 10.16
N ALA A 295 -16.77 -28.44 9.71
CA ALA A 295 -16.44 -27.78 8.46
C ALA A 295 -17.08 -28.49 7.26
N HIS A 296 -17.01 -29.83 7.21
CA HIS A 296 -17.68 -30.59 6.16
C HIS A 296 -19.21 -30.49 6.24
N LEU A 297 -19.80 -30.56 7.45
CA LEU A 297 -21.24 -30.38 7.63
C LEU A 297 -21.69 -28.97 7.26
N LEU A 298 -20.93 -27.94 7.62
CA LEU A 298 -21.20 -26.55 7.30
C LEU A 298 -21.11 -26.33 5.79
N ALA A 299 -20.10 -26.90 5.11
CA ALA A 299 -19.99 -26.82 3.66
C ALA A 299 -21.19 -27.48 2.96
N ALA A 300 -21.58 -28.69 3.38
CA ALA A 300 -22.75 -29.38 2.85
C ALA A 300 -24.07 -28.61 3.13
N THR A 301 -24.19 -28.00 4.32
CA THR A 301 -25.36 -27.19 4.69
C THR A 301 -25.38 -25.88 3.91
N HIS A 302 -24.23 -25.25 3.68
CA HIS A 302 -24.09 -24.02 2.92
C HIS A 302 -24.49 -24.22 1.47
N GLU A 303 -24.02 -25.30 0.83
CA GLU A 303 -24.40 -25.63 -0.55
C GLU A 303 -25.91 -25.90 -0.70
N SER A 304 -26.52 -26.59 0.28
CA SER A 304 -27.94 -26.94 0.23
C SER A 304 -28.89 -25.80 0.58
N HIS A 305 -28.55 -24.94 1.54
CA HIS A 305 -29.49 -23.95 2.09
C HIS A 305 -29.08 -22.49 1.85
N VAL A 306 -27.79 -22.18 1.74
CA VAL A 306 -27.32 -20.78 1.62
C VAL A 306 -27.22 -20.38 0.16
N HIS A 307 -26.58 -21.20 -0.69
CA HIS A 307 -26.40 -20.93 -2.11
C HIS A 307 -27.70 -20.58 -2.88
N PRO A 308 -28.83 -21.30 -2.71
CA PRO A 308 -30.06 -20.94 -3.42
C PRO A 308 -30.68 -19.62 -2.92
N HIS A 309 -30.54 -19.30 -1.63
CA HIS A 309 -31.07 -18.06 -1.07
C HIS A 309 -30.17 -16.86 -1.37
N GLU A 310 -28.87 -17.07 -1.55
CA GLU A 310 -27.91 -16.00 -1.84
C GLU A 310 -28.23 -15.33 -3.17
N THR A 311 -28.53 -16.10 -4.22
CA THR A 311 -28.87 -15.54 -5.54
C THR A 311 -30.19 -14.77 -5.51
N VAL A 312 -31.19 -15.28 -4.78
CA VAL A 312 -32.48 -14.61 -4.60
C VAL A 312 -32.32 -13.32 -3.79
N ALA A 313 -31.57 -13.37 -2.68
CA ALA A 313 -31.30 -12.20 -1.86
C ALA A 313 -30.51 -11.14 -2.64
N ARG A 314 -29.52 -11.56 -3.44
CA ARG A 314 -28.74 -10.65 -4.28
C ARG A 314 -29.59 -9.99 -5.36
N GLY A 315 -30.50 -10.73 -5.98
CA GLY A 315 -31.47 -10.19 -6.93
C GLY A 315 -32.44 -9.20 -6.29
N PHE A 316 -32.95 -9.51 -5.09
CA PHE A 316 -33.82 -8.62 -4.33
C PHE A 316 -33.12 -7.31 -3.95
N VAL A 317 -31.89 -7.40 -3.40
CA VAL A 317 -31.07 -6.24 -3.05
C VAL A 317 -30.74 -5.41 -4.29
N GLY A 318 -30.37 -6.05 -5.40
CA GLY A 318 -30.11 -5.37 -6.66
C GLY A 318 -31.33 -4.60 -7.18
N ASN A 319 -32.52 -5.22 -7.15
CA ASN A 319 -33.76 -4.57 -7.55
C ASN A 319 -34.13 -3.41 -6.62
N TRP A 320 -33.91 -3.55 -5.32
CA TRP A 320 -34.16 -2.47 -4.36
C TRP A 320 -33.24 -1.28 -4.62
N ILE A 321 -31.92 -1.52 -4.80
CA ILE A 321 -30.94 -0.48 -5.11
C ILE A 321 -31.29 0.25 -6.40
N ALA A 322 -31.66 -0.49 -7.46
CA ALA A 322 -32.00 0.09 -8.75
C ALA A 322 -33.26 0.98 -8.73
N ASN A 323 -34.23 0.69 -7.86
CA ASN A 323 -35.47 1.46 -7.77
C ASN A 323 -35.35 2.67 -6.83
N ASP A 324 -34.65 2.52 -5.71
CA ASP A 324 -34.65 3.53 -4.64
C ASP A 324 -33.44 4.48 -4.67
N VAL A 325 -32.32 4.08 -5.29
CA VAL A 325 -31.12 4.94 -5.41
C VAL A 325 -31.15 5.68 -6.75
N ILE A 326 -31.95 6.74 -6.82
CA ILE A 326 -32.03 7.62 -8.00
C ILE A 326 -30.78 8.50 -8.06
N LEU A 327 -29.85 8.15 -8.95
CA LEU A 327 -28.61 8.88 -9.21
C LEU A 327 -28.65 9.76 -10.47
N ASP A 328 -29.78 9.74 -11.19
CA ASP A 328 -29.99 10.51 -12.42
C ASP A 328 -30.26 11.99 -12.14
N SER A 329 -29.27 12.67 -11.54
CA SER A 329 -29.20 14.12 -11.65
C SER A 329 -28.81 14.48 -13.10
N ALA A 330 -29.50 15.46 -13.69
CA ALA A 330 -29.12 15.95 -15.02
C ALA A 330 -27.62 16.37 -14.99
N PRO A 331 -26.83 16.06 -16.04
CA PRO A 331 -25.41 16.37 -16.06
C PRO A 331 -25.20 17.84 -15.69
N GLU A 332 -24.37 18.09 -14.67
CA GLU A 332 -24.11 19.45 -14.21
C GLU A 332 -23.65 20.30 -15.39
N THR A 333 -24.35 21.41 -15.65
CA THR A 333 -23.97 22.39 -16.67
C THR A 333 -23.29 23.57 -16.01
N ARG A 334 -22.14 23.97 -16.52
CA ARG A 334 -21.40 25.16 -16.08
C ARG A 334 -21.03 26.03 -17.26
N GLU A 335 -20.87 27.31 -17.00
CA GLU A 335 -20.36 28.26 -18.00
C GLU A 335 -18.84 28.28 -17.92
N VAL A 336 -18.19 28.17 -19.08
CA VAL A 336 -16.74 28.37 -19.21
C VAL A 336 -16.51 29.66 -19.95
N GLU A 337 -15.57 30.45 -19.44
CA GLU A 337 -15.16 31.71 -20.04
C GLU A 337 -13.79 31.59 -20.71
N ILE A 338 -13.57 32.43 -21.72
CA ILE A 338 -12.27 32.66 -22.32
C ILE A 338 -12.16 34.13 -22.74
N PHE A 339 -10.96 34.69 -22.62
CA PHE A 339 -10.69 36.08 -22.95
C PHE A 339 -9.96 36.17 -24.28
N GLU A 340 -10.56 36.83 -25.24
CA GLU A 340 -9.90 37.25 -26.47
C GLU A 340 -9.02 38.46 -26.17
N LEU A 341 -7.70 38.30 -26.29
CA LEU A 341 -6.74 39.37 -26.07
C LEU A 341 -6.27 39.93 -27.39
N GLN A 342 -6.32 41.24 -27.53
CA GLN A 342 -5.76 41.97 -28.65
C GLN A 342 -4.80 43.04 -28.16
N LYS A 343 -3.77 43.30 -28.95
CA LYS A 343 -2.73 44.26 -28.63
C LYS A 343 -2.69 45.35 -29.69
N MET A 344 -2.54 46.60 -29.27
CA MET A 344 -2.34 47.72 -30.19
C MET A 344 -1.02 47.52 -30.95
N ALA A 345 -1.06 47.67 -32.28
CA ALA A 345 0.14 47.69 -33.10
C ALA A 345 1.05 48.86 -32.68
N ARG A 346 2.36 48.73 -32.94
CA ARG A 346 3.34 49.78 -32.57
C ARG A 346 3.06 51.14 -33.22
N ASP A 347 2.36 51.12 -34.34
CA ASP A 347 1.99 52.31 -35.11
C ASP A 347 0.72 52.98 -34.58
N GLY A 348 0.06 52.40 -33.56
CA GLY A 348 -1.10 52.96 -32.86
C GLY A 348 -2.40 52.99 -33.66
N SER A 349 -2.41 52.38 -34.86
CA SER A 349 -3.51 52.49 -35.82
C SER A 349 -4.46 51.28 -35.85
N GLU A 350 -3.99 50.09 -35.48
CA GLU A 350 -4.75 48.84 -35.62
C GLU A 350 -4.56 47.92 -34.40
N TRP A 351 -5.60 47.15 -34.08
CA TRP A 351 -5.59 46.14 -33.02
C TRP A 351 -5.27 44.77 -33.61
N GLU A 352 -4.15 44.17 -33.17
CA GLU A 352 -3.73 42.85 -33.63
C GLU A 352 -4.28 41.74 -32.71
N PRO A 353 -4.87 40.66 -33.28
CA PRO A 353 -5.31 39.51 -32.50
C PRO A 353 -4.09 38.78 -31.90
N TRP A 354 -4.08 38.57 -30.58
CA TRP A 354 -2.92 38.03 -29.89
C TRP A 354 -3.11 36.56 -29.48
N VAL A 355 -4.07 36.28 -28.59
CA VAL A 355 -4.34 34.94 -28.06
C VAL A 355 -5.68 34.88 -27.34
N PHE A 356 -6.31 33.71 -27.31
CA PHE A 356 -7.41 33.39 -26.40
C PHE A 356 -6.86 32.78 -25.11
N SER A 357 -7.04 33.48 -24.00
CA SER A 357 -6.46 33.14 -22.70
C SER A 357 -7.54 32.78 -21.69
N PRO A 358 -7.31 31.81 -20.78
CA PRO A 358 -8.23 31.54 -19.67
C PRO A 358 -8.22 32.66 -18.61
N SER A 359 -7.21 33.53 -18.62
CA SER A 359 -7.12 34.70 -17.74
C SER A 359 -7.32 36.01 -18.53
N PRO A 360 -7.91 37.05 -17.91
CA PRO A 360 -8.14 38.34 -18.55
C PRO A 360 -6.87 39.14 -18.85
N TYR A 361 -5.70 38.68 -18.35
CA TYR A 361 -4.41 39.38 -18.51
C TYR A 361 -4.52 40.87 -18.13
N ASP A 362 -5.06 41.11 -16.94
CA ASP A 362 -5.24 42.44 -16.37
C ASP A 362 -3.90 43.09 -16.00
N PRO A 363 -3.85 44.44 -15.86
CA PRO A 363 -2.61 45.14 -15.51
C PRO A 363 -1.94 44.66 -14.22
N LEU A 364 -2.71 44.11 -13.29
CA LEU A 364 -2.23 43.57 -12.02
C LEU A 364 -1.98 42.06 -12.05
N SER A 365 -2.23 41.38 -13.18
CA SER A 365 -2.00 39.95 -13.29
C SER A 365 -0.51 39.62 -13.16
N GLN A 366 -0.20 38.52 -12.47
CA GLN A 366 1.17 38.04 -12.31
C GLN A 366 1.96 37.94 -13.63
N PRO A 367 1.43 37.34 -14.73
CA PRO A 367 2.17 37.29 -15.99
C PRO A 367 2.41 38.69 -16.58
N ARG A 368 1.50 39.64 -16.37
CA ARG A 368 1.68 41.02 -16.82
C ARG A 368 2.78 41.75 -16.06
N ILE A 369 2.83 41.59 -14.74
CA ILE A 369 3.88 42.16 -13.87
C ILE A 369 5.25 41.52 -14.17
N ALA A 370 5.28 40.22 -14.45
CA ALA A 370 6.49 39.47 -14.79
C ALA A 370 6.97 39.73 -16.23
N GLY A 371 6.17 40.38 -17.08
CA GLY A 371 6.46 40.58 -18.50
C GLY A 371 6.39 39.29 -19.32
N GLU A 372 5.70 38.27 -18.81
CA GLU A 372 5.50 36.98 -19.47
C GLU A 372 4.35 37.07 -20.48
N ARG A 373 4.44 36.28 -21.56
CA ARG A 373 3.39 36.22 -22.56
C ARG A 373 2.16 35.48 -21.99
N PRO A 374 0.91 35.96 -22.22
CA PRO A 374 -0.28 35.21 -21.83
C PRO A 374 -0.31 33.84 -22.53
N GLY A 375 -0.54 32.79 -21.74
CA GLY A 375 -0.72 31.43 -22.24
C GLY A 375 -2.13 31.23 -22.80
N GLY A 376 -2.25 30.50 -23.91
CA GLY A 376 -3.54 30.28 -24.55
C GLY A 376 -3.42 29.75 -25.97
N THR A 377 -4.54 29.76 -26.71
CA THR A 377 -4.62 29.29 -28.09
C THR A 377 -4.83 30.45 -29.08
N ARG A 378 -4.51 30.23 -30.36
CA ARG A 378 -4.67 31.26 -31.41
C ARG A 378 -6.07 31.32 -31.98
N PHE A 379 -6.77 30.20 -32.00
CA PHE A 379 -8.13 30.10 -32.56
C PHE A 379 -9.11 29.56 -31.52
N PHE A 380 -10.39 29.91 -31.68
CA PHE A 380 -11.49 29.38 -30.86
C PHE A 380 -11.64 27.87 -30.96
N GLU A 381 -11.31 27.29 -32.11
CA GLU A 381 -11.45 25.85 -32.38
C GLU A 381 -10.47 25.00 -31.57
N ASP A 382 -9.33 25.59 -31.20
CA ASP A 382 -8.30 24.94 -30.41
C ASP A 382 -8.63 24.92 -28.90
N VAL A 383 -9.69 25.63 -28.48
CA VAL A 383 -10.08 25.71 -27.07
C VAL A 383 -10.77 24.41 -26.66
N LEU A 384 -10.07 23.64 -25.83
CA LEU A 384 -10.57 22.40 -25.28
C LEU A 384 -11.47 22.65 -24.06
N PRO A 385 -12.51 21.84 -23.84
CA PRO A 385 -13.27 21.91 -22.61
C PRO A 385 -12.37 21.50 -21.42
N PRO A 386 -12.66 21.97 -20.19
CA PRO A 386 -11.92 21.57 -19.01
C PRO A 386 -11.92 20.05 -18.80
N ASN A 387 -10.89 19.54 -18.12
CA ASN A 387 -10.76 18.11 -17.87
C ASN A 387 -12.00 17.54 -17.16
N GLY A 388 -12.63 16.52 -17.77
CA GLY A 388 -13.86 15.89 -17.25
C GLY A 388 -15.16 16.56 -17.71
N TRP A 389 -15.08 17.56 -18.59
CA TRP A 389 -16.22 18.28 -19.14
C TRP A 389 -16.28 18.15 -20.67
N GLU A 390 -17.47 18.29 -21.24
CA GLU A 390 -17.69 18.33 -22.68
C GLU A 390 -18.53 19.55 -23.05
N TRP A 391 -18.36 20.08 -24.26
CA TRP A 391 -19.15 21.22 -24.73
C TRP A 391 -20.63 20.82 -24.84
N SER A 392 -21.50 21.56 -24.15
CA SER A 392 -22.95 21.40 -24.27
C SER A 392 -23.47 22.10 -25.55
N GLU A 393 -22.92 23.27 -25.84
CA GLU A 393 -23.30 24.12 -26.96
C GLU A 393 -22.30 24.04 -28.12
N LYS A 394 -22.71 24.44 -29.33
CA LYS A 394 -21.86 24.40 -30.54
C LYS A 394 -21.03 25.67 -30.76
N LYS A 395 -21.45 26.81 -30.22
CA LYS A 395 -20.87 28.12 -30.50
C LYS A 395 -20.49 28.83 -29.21
N TRP A 396 -19.46 29.67 -29.29
CA TRP A 396 -19.16 30.64 -28.25
C TRP A 396 -20.16 31.80 -28.33
N ALA A 397 -20.61 32.26 -27.17
CA ALA A 397 -21.45 33.44 -27.02
C ALA A 397 -20.60 34.60 -26.49
N LEU A 398 -20.84 35.80 -27.01
CA LEU A 398 -20.22 37.00 -26.48
C LEU A 398 -20.90 37.35 -25.16
N ASP A 399 -20.11 37.64 -24.12
CA ASP A 399 -20.65 38.13 -22.85
C ASP A 399 -21.09 39.59 -22.99
N LEU A 400 -22.37 39.86 -22.74
CA LEU A 400 -22.96 41.20 -22.82
C LEU A 400 -22.86 41.96 -21.50
N TRP A 401 -22.31 41.36 -20.44
CA TRP A 401 -22.18 41.98 -19.12
C TRP A 401 -20.72 42.32 -18.81
N SER A 402 -20.08 43.04 -19.73
CA SER A 402 -18.67 43.45 -19.61
C SER A 402 -18.34 44.17 -18.30
N ARG A 403 -19.30 44.93 -17.76
CA ARG A 403 -19.19 45.62 -16.47
C ARG A 403 -19.17 44.67 -15.28
N GLU A 404 -20.07 43.69 -15.25
CA GLU A 404 -20.28 42.83 -14.07
C GLU A 404 -19.03 42.02 -13.75
N TRP A 405 -18.38 41.45 -14.79
CA TRP A 405 -17.21 40.60 -14.58
C TRP A 405 -15.94 41.40 -14.24
N VAL A 406 -15.86 42.66 -14.67
CA VAL A 406 -14.79 43.62 -14.30
C VAL A 406 -14.95 44.05 -12.84
N GLU A 407 -16.18 44.37 -12.42
CA GLU A 407 -16.52 44.74 -11.05
C GLU A 407 -16.33 43.57 -10.08
N GLU A 408 -16.82 42.38 -10.42
CA GLU A 408 -16.68 41.16 -9.60
C GLU A 408 -15.21 40.81 -9.34
N ARG A 409 -14.35 40.97 -10.35
CA ARG A 409 -12.91 40.69 -10.25
C ARG A 409 -12.07 41.88 -9.77
N ILE A 410 -12.70 43.03 -9.52
CA ILE A 410 -12.04 44.26 -9.04
C ILE A 410 -10.87 44.64 -9.97
N ILE A 411 -11.09 44.58 -11.29
CA ILE A 411 -10.06 44.90 -12.27
C ILE A 411 -9.99 46.41 -12.44
N THR A 412 -8.92 47.01 -11.94
CA THR A 412 -8.68 48.44 -11.84
C THR A 412 -7.87 48.98 -13.03
N GLY A 413 -8.06 50.26 -13.38
CA GLY A 413 -7.30 50.91 -14.47
C GLY A 413 -7.75 50.48 -15.87
N VAL A 414 -9.05 50.23 -16.04
CA VAL A 414 -9.64 49.76 -17.30
C VAL A 414 -10.87 50.58 -17.68
N GLU A 415 -11.05 50.80 -18.97
CA GLU A 415 -12.23 51.44 -19.56
C GLU A 415 -13.13 50.34 -20.14
N VAL A 416 -14.42 50.35 -19.79
CA VAL A 416 -15.38 49.32 -20.22
C VAL A 416 -16.28 49.89 -21.30
N GLU A 417 -16.23 49.30 -22.50
CA GLU A 417 -17.15 49.62 -23.60
C GLU A 417 -18.52 48.97 -23.31
N THR A 418 -19.55 49.81 -23.14
CA THR A 418 -20.93 49.35 -22.84
C THR A 418 -21.81 49.27 -24.08
N GLU A 419 -21.39 49.84 -25.21
CA GLU A 419 -22.08 49.78 -26.51
C GLU A 419 -21.19 49.07 -27.55
N GLY A 420 -21.76 48.48 -28.60
CA GLY A 420 -20.97 47.80 -29.64
C GLY A 420 -20.43 46.41 -29.24
N GLU A 421 -19.12 46.21 -29.37
CA GLU A 421 -18.45 44.89 -29.28
C GLU A 421 -18.00 44.48 -27.87
N ARG A 422 -18.21 45.35 -26.87
CA ARG A 422 -17.97 45.10 -25.43
C ARG A 422 -16.52 44.82 -25.08
N TRP A 423 -15.61 45.58 -25.69
CA TRP A 423 -14.19 45.53 -25.32
C TRP A 423 -13.93 46.18 -23.97
N VAL A 424 -12.96 45.63 -23.23
CA VAL A 424 -12.41 46.25 -22.03
C VAL A 424 -10.98 46.66 -22.34
N TYR A 425 -10.72 47.96 -22.29
CA TYR A 425 -9.43 48.57 -22.64
C TYR A 425 -8.61 48.83 -21.39
N ASP A 426 -7.28 48.63 -21.46
CA ASP A 426 -6.37 49.19 -20.44
C ASP A 426 -6.41 50.73 -20.55
N ILE A 427 -6.36 51.45 -19.43
CA ILE A 427 -6.16 52.90 -19.42
C ILE A 427 -4.66 53.21 -19.45
N TRP A 428 -4.25 54.19 -20.26
CA TRP A 428 -2.86 54.69 -20.29
C TRP A 428 -2.71 55.86 -19.31
N ASP A 429 -1.81 55.75 -18.34
CA ASP A 429 -1.47 56.89 -17.48
C ASP A 429 -0.36 57.73 -18.13
N GLU A 430 -0.72 58.94 -18.57
CA GLU A 430 0.21 59.92 -19.14
C GLU A 430 1.25 60.43 -18.12
N ALA A 431 0.96 60.39 -16.82
CA ALA A 431 1.87 60.91 -15.80
C ALA A 431 3.05 59.97 -15.48
N GLN A 432 2.89 58.67 -15.75
CA GLN A 432 3.87 57.64 -15.38
C GLN A 432 4.33 56.78 -16.58
N GLU A 433 3.90 57.13 -17.81
CA GLU A 433 4.19 56.42 -19.06
C GLU A 433 3.94 54.90 -18.97
N ARG A 434 2.90 54.47 -18.23
CA ARG A 434 2.59 53.06 -17.99
C ARG A 434 1.09 52.77 -17.96
N THR A 435 0.71 51.57 -18.39
CA THR A 435 -0.64 51.02 -18.23
C THR A 435 -0.80 50.40 -16.85
N GLY A 436 -1.84 50.77 -16.09
CA GLY A 436 -2.20 50.10 -14.82
C GLY A 436 -2.63 51.05 -13.69
N VAL A 437 -2.77 50.49 -12.50
CA VAL A 437 -3.30 51.18 -11.32
C VAL A 437 -2.27 52.11 -10.71
N VAL A 438 -2.67 53.37 -10.54
CA VAL A 438 -1.90 54.34 -9.77
C VAL A 438 -2.20 54.11 -8.29
N ASP A 439 -1.17 53.73 -7.51
CA ASP A 439 -1.19 53.98 -6.08
C ASP A 439 -1.21 55.49 -5.88
N LEU A 440 -2.41 56.06 -5.69
CA LEU A 440 -2.56 57.41 -5.19
C LEU A 440 -2.01 57.42 -3.76
N ALA A 441 -0.70 57.65 -3.63
CA ALA A 441 -0.13 58.12 -2.38
C ALA A 441 -0.97 59.33 -1.96
N MET A 442 -1.71 59.19 -0.84
CA MET A 442 -2.62 60.19 -0.31
C MET A 442 -1.92 61.54 -0.19
N ASP A 443 -2.11 62.42 -1.18
CA ASP A 443 -1.93 63.84 -0.96
C ASP A 443 -3.27 64.41 -0.48
N LYS A 444 -3.27 64.85 0.78
CA LYS A 444 -4.46 65.30 1.49
C LYS A 444 -4.92 66.62 0.90
N THR A 445 -5.83 66.61 -0.06
CA THR A 445 -6.83 67.68 -0.19
C THR A 445 -8.00 67.30 -1.10
N LYS A 446 -9.19 67.32 -0.50
CA LYS A 446 -10.56 67.14 -1.04
C LYS A 446 -11.08 65.68 -1.08
N PRO A 447 -12.27 65.42 -0.51
CA PRO A 447 -12.93 64.13 -0.64
C PRO A 447 -13.49 64.03 -2.06
N LYS A 448 -12.76 63.40 -2.98
CA LYS A 448 -13.38 62.84 -4.18
C LYS A 448 -14.20 61.64 -3.73
N THR A 449 -15.51 61.71 -3.94
CA THR A 449 -16.41 60.56 -3.97
C THR A 449 -15.68 59.40 -4.64
N GLN A 450 -15.57 58.24 -3.98
CA GLN A 450 -14.95 57.04 -4.55
C GLN A 450 -15.68 56.68 -5.84
N LYS A 451 -15.18 57.17 -6.96
CA LYS A 451 -15.58 56.70 -8.28
C LYS A 451 -15.00 55.29 -8.43
N PRO A 452 -15.73 54.36 -9.05
CA PRO A 452 -15.15 53.07 -9.43
C PRO A 452 -13.85 53.30 -10.20
N SER A 453 -12.85 52.44 -10.00
CA SER A 453 -11.53 52.50 -10.63
C SER A 453 -11.53 52.12 -12.12
N TRP A 454 -12.71 52.13 -12.73
CA TRP A 454 -12.99 51.83 -14.13
C TRP A 454 -14.02 52.84 -14.64
N GLU A 455 -13.82 53.34 -15.85
CA GLU A 455 -14.63 54.40 -16.45
C GLU A 455 -15.55 53.84 -17.55
N GLU A 456 -16.78 54.36 -17.60
CA GLU A 456 -17.72 54.11 -18.69
C GLU A 456 -17.46 55.18 -19.76
N GLY A 457 -16.76 54.79 -20.82
CA GLY A 457 -16.37 55.69 -21.89
C GLY A 457 -17.46 55.80 -22.95
N GLU A 458 -17.97 57.01 -23.17
CA GLU A 458 -18.51 57.44 -24.46
C GLU A 458 -17.29 57.81 -25.32
N ASP A 459 -17.14 57.19 -26.49
CA ASP A 459 -15.93 57.23 -27.32
C ASP A 459 -15.25 58.61 -27.37
N GLY A 460 -14.06 58.73 -26.74
CA GLY A 460 -13.06 59.70 -27.21
C GLY A 460 -12.48 60.73 -26.25
N VAL A 461 -12.35 60.49 -24.93
CA VAL A 461 -11.70 61.47 -24.04
C VAL A 461 -10.38 61.00 -23.41
N GLU A 462 -10.13 59.69 -23.24
CA GLU A 462 -8.92 59.18 -22.59
C GLU A 462 -8.04 58.31 -23.51
N ARG A 463 -6.72 58.35 -23.29
CA ARG A 463 -5.76 57.57 -24.08
C ARG A 463 -5.87 56.09 -23.69
N ARG A 464 -6.34 55.27 -24.63
CA ARG A 464 -6.37 53.81 -24.49
C ARG A 464 -4.95 53.24 -24.43
N GLY A 465 -4.74 52.26 -23.57
CA GLY A 465 -3.49 51.52 -23.41
C GLY A 465 -3.27 50.47 -24.50
N ASP A 466 -2.17 49.72 -24.37
CA ASP A 466 -1.71 48.79 -25.41
C ASP A 466 -2.55 47.51 -25.53
N TRP A 467 -3.47 47.24 -24.61
CA TRP A 467 -4.23 45.98 -24.59
C TRP A 467 -5.72 46.23 -24.47
N ARG A 468 -6.47 45.38 -25.16
CA ARG A 468 -7.91 45.22 -24.97
C ARG A 468 -8.26 43.75 -24.85
N ARG A 469 -9.36 43.48 -24.14
CA ARG A 469 -9.85 42.13 -23.91
C ARG A 469 -11.36 42.05 -24.01
N ARG A 470 -11.84 40.90 -24.47
CA ARG A 470 -13.26 40.61 -24.63
C ARG A 470 -13.57 39.21 -24.10
N ARG A 471 -14.61 39.09 -23.28
CA ARG A 471 -15.01 37.85 -22.63
C ARG A 471 -16.00 37.08 -23.51
N TRP A 472 -15.69 35.82 -23.75
CA TRP A 472 -16.53 34.86 -24.44
C TRP A 472 -16.92 33.75 -23.48
N VAL A 473 -18.17 33.32 -23.53
CA VAL A 473 -18.71 32.27 -22.68
C VAL A 473 -19.29 31.13 -23.50
N ARG A 474 -19.23 29.91 -22.97
CA ARG A 474 -19.83 28.73 -23.58
C ARG A 474 -20.18 27.70 -22.52
N LEU A 475 -21.33 27.06 -22.66
CA LEU A 475 -21.75 26.02 -21.71
C LEU A 475 -20.99 24.72 -21.92
N VAL A 476 -20.52 24.17 -20.82
CA VAL A 476 -20.02 22.80 -20.70
C VAL A 476 -20.99 21.98 -19.85
N LYS A 477 -21.07 20.68 -20.14
CA LYS A 477 -21.74 19.70 -19.30
C LYS A 477 -20.71 18.71 -18.77
N ARG A 478 -20.90 18.24 -17.55
CA ARG A 478 -20.01 17.24 -16.94
C ARG A 478 -20.09 15.96 -17.76
N LYS A 479 -18.93 15.44 -18.17
CA LYS A 479 -18.88 14.19 -18.93
C LYS A 479 -19.34 13.06 -18.01
N VAL A 480 -20.37 12.32 -18.43
CA VAL A 480 -20.73 11.07 -17.76
C VAL A 480 -19.60 10.09 -18.04
N SER A 481 -18.80 9.76 -17.02
CA SER A 481 -17.84 8.68 -17.13
C SER A 481 -18.62 7.38 -17.16
N THR A 482 -19.01 6.92 -18.35
CA THR A 482 -19.41 5.54 -18.52
C THR A 482 -18.18 4.70 -18.21
N SER A 483 -18.10 4.18 -16.99
CA SER A 483 -17.21 3.09 -16.64
C SER A 483 -17.44 2.02 -17.70
N ALA A 484 -16.47 1.86 -18.61
CA ALA A 484 -16.53 0.78 -19.58
C ALA A 484 -16.56 -0.50 -18.76
N ALA A 485 -17.71 -1.19 -18.81
CA ALA A 485 -17.83 -2.55 -18.37
C ALA A 485 -16.73 -3.34 -19.11
N SER A 486 -15.63 -3.60 -18.42
CA SER A 486 -14.59 -4.49 -18.89
C SER A 486 -15.21 -5.88 -18.84
N ALA A 487 -15.52 -6.40 -20.02
CA ALA A 487 -15.98 -7.76 -20.24
C ALA A 487 -14.95 -8.79 -19.79
#